data_AF-A0A7Z2JHW8-F1
#
_entry.id   AF-A0A7Z2JHW8-F1
#
_cell.length_a   1.000
_cell.length_b   1.000
_cell.length_c   1.000
_cell.angle_alpha   90.00
_cell.angle_beta   90.00
_cell.angle_gamma   90.00
#
_symmetry.space_group_name_H-M   'P 1'
#
loop_
_entity.id
_entity.type
_entity.pdbx_description
1 polymer ?
#
loop_
_entity_poly.entity_id
_entity_poly.type
_entity_poly.pdbx_seq_one_letter_code
_entity_poly.pdbx_strand_id
1 'polypeptide(L)'
;MQLESFAVQPLQQVIPAYLYQQYFDDSSIQAFVDSYNSLAQGYLSWFNNTPLGLYTSPNITGTLLDWIGQGIYGISRPVLSTQTTTITAGYDAFAYNTVPYNYLSYSSSGTAQTASDDIYKRMMTWNLYRGDGQMFTMGWLKNRVSRFINGANGSDYAVLDNPPSITVSGNTFTITSFDDAVFTALQELINARLVSVPFQYNFEFKAISFYNDGGVLWMSAPLNYPTSPMGLAAGAVWYNGGTVAVVSGGSGTGAPVYFGSVTAAQLLSSGGAGLPTTNPNNTNQLWNNGGVVSIS
;
A
#
# COMPACT_ATOMS: atom_id res chain seq x y z
N MET A 1 11.10 -11.50 -15.17
CA MET A 1 11.84 -10.26 -14.91
C MET A 1 13.29 -10.65 -14.69
N GLN A 2 14.17 -10.37 -15.65
CA GLN A 2 15.60 -10.63 -15.49
C GLN A 2 16.13 -9.61 -14.48
N LEU A 3 16.50 -10.07 -13.29
CA LEU A 3 16.72 -9.20 -12.13
C LEU A 3 17.95 -8.31 -12.28
N GLU A 4 18.97 -8.72 -13.06
CA GLU A 4 20.04 -7.86 -13.59
C GLU A 4 20.63 -8.45 -14.90
N SER A 5 21.15 -7.59 -15.78
CA SER A 5 21.87 -7.95 -17.01
C SER A 5 23.36 -7.66 -16.82
N PHE A 6 24.07 -8.58 -16.19
CA PHE A 6 25.53 -8.50 -16.14
C PHE A 6 26.12 -8.94 -17.48
N ALA A 7 27.23 -8.33 -17.88
CA ALA A 7 28.05 -8.82 -19.00
C ALA A 7 28.58 -10.25 -18.75
N VAL A 8 28.57 -10.71 -17.50
CA VAL A 8 28.97 -12.05 -17.08
C VAL A 8 27.87 -12.71 -16.24
N GLN A 9 27.33 -13.79 -16.80
CA GLN A 9 26.82 -14.98 -16.10
C GLN A 9 27.27 -15.20 -14.64
N PRO A 10 26.50 -14.97 -13.55
CA PRO A 10 26.84 -15.62 -12.29
C PRO A 10 26.86 -17.14 -12.49
N LEU A 11 27.69 -17.85 -11.71
CA LEU A 11 27.83 -19.30 -11.79
C LEU A 11 26.46 -19.97 -11.67
N GLN A 12 26.04 -20.71 -12.70
CA GLN A 12 24.71 -21.33 -12.74
C GLN A 12 24.70 -22.73 -12.12
N GLN A 13 25.82 -23.43 -12.15
CA GLN A 13 25.95 -24.80 -11.67
C GLN A 13 27.15 -24.93 -10.74
N VAL A 14 26.99 -25.68 -9.65
CA VAL A 14 28.09 -26.00 -8.75
C VAL A 14 29.12 -26.88 -9.43
N ILE A 15 30.38 -26.79 -8.96
CA ILE A 15 31.37 -27.81 -9.25
C ILE A 15 30.95 -29.05 -8.45
N PRO A 16 30.55 -30.15 -9.10
CA PRO A 16 30.03 -31.29 -8.37
C PRO A 16 31.16 -31.99 -7.61
N ALA A 17 30.83 -32.51 -6.44
CA ALA A 17 31.64 -33.52 -5.79
C ALA A 17 31.55 -34.81 -6.62
N TYR A 18 32.70 -35.44 -6.83
CA TYR A 18 32.82 -36.69 -7.57
C TYR A 18 33.25 -37.82 -6.64
N LEU A 19 32.73 -39.03 -6.90
CA LEU A 19 33.23 -40.24 -6.27
C LEU A 19 34.54 -40.72 -6.91
N TYR A 20 35.41 -41.30 -6.10
CA TYR A 20 36.51 -42.10 -6.62
C TYR A 20 35.96 -43.38 -7.26
N GLN A 21 36.62 -43.84 -8.33
CA GLN A 21 36.18 -45.00 -9.11
C GLN A 21 36.03 -46.29 -8.29
N GLN A 22 36.75 -46.41 -7.17
CA GLN A 22 36.70 -47.55 -6.24
C GLN A 22 35.38 -47.71 -5.49
N TYR A 23 34.52 -46.68 -5.48
CA TYR A 23 33.24 -46.67 -4.75
C TYR A 23 32.04 -46.53 -5.70
N PHE A 24 32.24 -46.76 -7.00
CA PHE A 24 31.20 -46.59 -8.02
C PHE A 24 30.13 -47.71 -7.98
N ASP A 25 30.39 -48.80 -7.27
CA ASP A 25 29.45 -49.91 -7.05
C ASP A 25 28.60 -49.75 -5.78
N ASP A 26 28.97 -48.85 -4.87
CA ASP A 26 28.21 -48.57 -3.65
C ASP A 26 27.11 -47.54 -3.90
N SER A 27 25.86 -48.00 -3.87
CA SER A 27 24.67 -47.17 -4.09
C SER A 27 24.43 -46.16 -2.96
N SER A 28 24.85 -46.44 -1.74
CA SER A 28 24.66 -45.54 -0.60
C SER A 28 25.60 -44.34 -0.68
N ILE A 29 26.85 -44.56 -1.10
CA ILE A 29 27.83 -43.48 -1.26
C ILE A 29 27.48 -42.62 -2.48
N GLN A 30 26.99 -43.21 -3.57
CA GLN A 30 26.44 -42.46 -4.71
C GLN A 30 25.29 -41.54 -4.28
N ALA A 31 24.30 -42.09 -3.57
CA ALA A 31 23.16 -41.31 -3.08
C ALA A 31 23.60 -40.16 -2.15
N PHE A 32 24.63 -40.37 -1.33
CA PHE A 32 25.19 -39.31 -0.49
C PHE A 32 25.78 -38.17 -1.31
N VAL A 33 26.61 -38.47 -2.32
CA VAL A 33 27.23 -37.45 -3.19
C VAL A 33 26.18 -36.71 -4.02
N ASP A 34 25.17 -37.41 -4.53
CA ASP A 34 24.07 -36.80 -5.27
C ASP A 34 23.25 -35.84 -4.39
N SER A 35 22.98 -36.23 -3.14
CA SER A 35 22.31 -35.38 -2.15
C SER A 35 23.16 -34.14 -1.82
N TYR A 36 24.46 -34.30 -1.62
CA TYR A 36 25.39 -33.19 -1.40
C TYR A 36 25.39 -32.21 -2.58
N ASN A 37 25.51 -32.70 -3.81
CA ASN A 37 25.49 -31.88 -5.01
C ASN A 37 24.17 -31.13 -5.18
N SER A 38 23.05 -31.81 -4.88
CA SER A 38 21.71 -31.21 -4.92
C SER A 38 21.55 -30.09 -3.89
N LEU A 39 22.04 -30.30 -2.66
CA LEU A 39 22.02 -29.27 -1.61
C LEU A 39 22.90 -28.08 -1.97
N ALA A 40 24.12 -28.33 -2.47
CA ALA A 40 25.03 -27.28 -2.93
C ALA A 40 24.43 -26.45 -4.07
N GLN A 41 23.77 -27.11 -5.03
CA GLN A 41 23.06 -26.45 -6.11
C GLN A 41 21.89 -25.60 -5.57
N GLY A 42 21.21 -26.06 -4.53
CA GLY A 42 20.18 -25.30 -3.83
C GLY A 42 20.72 -23.98 -3.24
N TYR A 43 21.86 -24.02 -2.56
CA TYR A 43 22.50 -22.80 -2.02
C TYR A 43 22.94 -21.82 -3.12
N LEU A 44 23.56 -22.31 -4.20
CA LEU A 44 23.94 -21.47 -5.33
C LEU A 44 22.72 -20.81 -5.99
N SER A 45 21.64 -21.59 -6.16
CA SER A 45 20.39 -21.10 -6.72
C SER A 45 19.75 -20.04 -5.83
N TRP A 46 19.76 -20.23 -4.51
CA TRP A 46 19.27 -19.23 -3.56
C TRP A 46 20.09 -17.93 -3.62
N PHE A 47 21.43 -18.04 -3.65
CA PHE A 47 22.33 -16.90 -3.73
C PHE A 47 22.11 -16.07 -4.99
N ASN A 48 22.00 -16.73 -6.14
CA ASN A 48 21.74 -16.06 -7.43
C ASN A 48 20.37 -15.37 -7.48
N ASN A 49 19.37 -15.90 -6.76
CA ASN A 49 18.02 -15.32 -6.70
C ASN A 49 17.82 -14.31 -5.56
N THR A 50 18.82 -14.13 -4.67
CA THR A 50 18.73 -13.26 -3.49
C THR A 50 19.90 -12.27 -3.44
N PRO A 51 20.02 -11.35 -4.42
CA PRO A 51 21.04 -10.31 -4.37
C PRO A 51 20.80 -9.38 -3.17
N LEU A 52 21.68 -9.44 -2.16
CA LEU A 52 21.51 -8.73 -0.89
C LEU A 52 21.46 -7.21 -1.02
N GLY A 53 22.05 -6.66 -2.10
CA GLY A 53 21.97 -5.23 -2.41
C GLY A 53 20.57 -4.79 -2.84
N LEU A 54 19.77 -5.66 -3.45
CA LEU A 54 18.45 -5.34 -3.97
C LEU A 54 17.35 -5.68 -2.96
N TYR A 55 17.23 -4.86 -1.90
CA TYR A 55 16.25 -5.06 -0.83
C TYR A 55 14.78 -5.08 -1.29
N THR A 56 14.48 -4.57 -2.49
CA THR A 56 13.14 -4.59 -3.09
C THR A 56 12.74 -5.97 -3.61
N SER A 57 13.67 -6.93 -3.68
CA SER A 57 13.40 -8.31 -4.11
C SER A 57 12.32 -8.97 -3.24
N PRO A 58 11.39 -9.75 -3.83
CA PRO A 58 10.38 -10.49 -3.07
C PRO A 58 10.97 -11.59 -2.18
N ASN A 59 12.19 -12.06 -2.46
CA ASN A 59 12.86 -13.10 -1.68
C ASN A 59 13.52 -12.57 -0.38
N ILE A 60 13.59 -11.25 -0.21
CA ILE A 60 14.18 -10.61 0.97
C ILE A 60 13.04 -10.16 1.88
N THR A 61 12.80 -10.89 2.96
CA THR A 61 11.68 -10.65 3.90
C THR A 61 12.10 -10.91 5.35
N GLY A 62 11.32 -10.38 6.30
CA GLY A 62 11.48 -10.60 7.73
C GLY A 62 12.86 -10.20 8.26
N THR A 63 13.47 -11.09 9.04
CA THR A 63 14.76 -10.84 9.71
C THR A 63 15.92 -10.65 8.73
N LEU A 64 15.87 -11.27 7.55
CA LEU A 64 16.87 -11.04 6.51
C LEU A 64 16.81 -9.59 6.00
N LEU A 65 15.59 -9.07 5.79
CA LEU A 65 15.39 -7.67 5.41
C LEU A 65 15.87 -6.71 6.50
N ASP A 66 15.64 -7.04 7.77
CA ASP A 66 16.11 -6.23 8.90
C ASP A 66 17.64 -6.19 8.96
N TRP A 67 18.27 -7.36 8.80
CA TRP A 67 19.73 -7.47 8.75
C TRP A 67 20.32 -6.70 7.57
N ILE A 68 19.71 -6.77 6.38
CA ILE A 68 20.16 -6.02 5.21
C ILE A 68 19.98 -4.52 5.41
N GLY A 69 18.80 -4.07 5.83
CA GLY A 69 18.50 -2.66 6.01
C GLY A 69 19.40 -2.02 7.07
N GLN A 70 19.56 -2.67 8.23
CA GLN A 70 20.42 -2.16 9.30
C GLN A 70 21.91 -2.32 8.97
N GLY A 71 22.31 -3.49 8.46
CA GLY A 71 23.71 -3.84 8.27
C GLY A 71 24.37 -3.20 7.06
N ILE A 72 23.67 -3.17 5.92
CA ILE A 72 24.21 -2.62 4.66
C ILE A 72 23.86 -1.14 4.53
N TYR A 73 22.62 -0.76 4.86
CA TYR A 73 22.10 0.57 4.60
C TYR A 73 22.04 1.50 5.83
N GLY A 74 22.24 0.97 7.05
CA GLY A 74 22.18 1.75 8.28
C GLY A 74 20.77 2.28 8.61
N ILE A 75 19.73 1.71 8.00
CA ILE A 75 18.34 2.11 8.20
C ILE A 75 17.67 1.01 9.03
N SER A 76 17.11 1.34 10.18
CA SER A 76 16.36 0.38 11.01
C SER A 76 14.90 0.30 10.58
N ARG A 77 14.26 -0.85 10.83
CA ARG A 77 12.81 -0.97 10.67
C ARG A 77 12.10 -0.01 11.63
N PRO A 78 11.18 0.83 11.13
CA PRO A 78 10.50 1.78 11.98
C PRO A 78 9.36 1.11 12.77
N VAL A 79 9.07 1.69 13.92
CA VAL A 79 7.86 1.42 14.68
C VAL A 79 6.87 2.54 14.35
N LEU A 80 5.74 2.16 13.77
CA LEU A 80 4.65 3.05 13.44
C LEU A 80 3.70 3.12 14.63
N SER A 81 3.37 4.33 15.05
CA SER A 81 2.51 4.59 16.20
C SER A 81 1.35 5.46 15.74
N THR A 82 0.16 4.88 15.69
CA THR A 82 -1.06 5.69 15.65
C THR A 82 -1.32 6.21 17.06
N GLN A 83 -1.55 7.51 17.22
CA GLN A 83 -2.11 8.07 18.44
C GLN A 83 -3.39 8.78 18.08
N THR A 84 -4.52 8.26 18.57
CA THR A 84 -5.81 8.92 18.44
C THR A 84 -6.17 9.54 19.78
N THR A 85 -6.22 10.87 19.81
CA THR A 85 -6.66 11.64 20.97
C THR A 85 -8.10 12.08 20.74
N THR A 86 -9.02 11.65 21.61
CA THR A 86 -10.40 12.16 21.60
C THR A 86 -10.60 13.02 22.84
N ILE A 87 -10.92 14.30 22.62
CA ILE A 87 -11.30 15.24 23.67
C ILE A 87 -12.82 15.38 23.60
N THR A 88 -13.52 14.86 24.60
CA THR A 88 -14.98 14.97 24.68
C THR A 88 -15.33 15.98 25.77
N ALA A 89 -15.93 17.11 25.35
CA ALA A 89 -16.41 18.17 26.23
C ALA A 89 -17.66 18.83 25.63
N GLY A 90 -18.60 19.27 26.46
CA GLY A 90 -19.82 19.98 26.03
C GLY A 90 -21.10 19.51 26.73
N TYR A 91 -22.16 20.31 26.61
CA TYR A 91 -23.52 19.95 27.02
C TYR A 91 -24.03 18.83 26.10
N ASP A 92 -24.61 17.76 26.66
CA ASP A 92 -25.00 16.48 25.99
C ASP A 92 -23.86 15.53 25.55
N ALA A 93 -22.60 15.79 25.90
CA ALA A 93 -21.48 14.91 25.51
C ALA A 93 -21.38 13.60 26.33
N PHE A 94 -22.02 13.56 27.51
CA PHE A 94 -22.09 12.40 28.40
C PHE A 94 -23.53 12.20 28.85
N ALA A 95 -23.96 10.94 29.02
CA ALA A 95 -25.28 10.65 29.58
C ALA A 95 -25.38 11.21 31.01
N TYR A 96 -26.57 11.68 31.40
CA TYR A 96 -26.81 12.26 32.72
C TYR A 96 -26.35 11.32 33.84
N ASN A 97 -25.66 11.87 34.85
CA ASN A 97 -25.15 11.17 36.03
C ASN A 97 -24.05 10.11 35.77
N THR A 98 -23.35 10.16 34.62
CA THR A 98 -22.23 9.24 34.32
C THR A 98 -20.85 9.79 34.63
N VAL A 99 -20.70 11.12 34.72
CA VAL A 99 -19.43 11.80 35.04
C VAL A 99 -19.66 12.98 36.01
N PRO A 100 -18.66 13.36 36.83
CA PRO A 100 -18.76 14.51 37.75
C PRO A 100 -18.97 15.86 37.03
N TYR A 101 -19.49 16.86 37.76
CA TYR A 101 -19.61 18.23 37.24
C TYR A 101 -18.22 18.83 36.93
N ASN A 102 -18.06 19.49 35.79
CA ASN A 102 -16.78 20.02 35.29
C ASN A 102 -15.71 18.94 34.96
N TYR A 103 -16.15 17.74 34.54
CA TYR A 103 -15.25 16.66 34.12
C TYR A 103 -14.80 16.81 32.66
N LEU A 104 -13.49 16.67 32.42
CA LEU A 104 -12.88 16.56 31.10
C LEU A 104 -12.44 15.11 30.91
N SER A 105 -13.01 14.41 29.93
CA SER A 105 -12.53 13.07 29.56
C SER A 105 -11.40 13.20 28.54
N TYR A 106 -10.21 12.76 28.93
CA TYR A 106 -9.06 12.63 28.04
C TYR A 106 -8.79 11.15 27.80
N SER A 107 -9.10 10.67 26.60
CA SER A 107 -8.77 9.32 26.16
C SER A 107 -7.71 9.40 25.06
N SER A 108 -6.55 8.83 25.34
CA SER A 108 -5.48 8.62 24.35
C SER A 108 -5.32 7.12 24.19
N SER A 109 -5.61 6.63 22.99
CA SER A 109 -5.36 5.25 22.59
C SER A 109 -4.34 5.28 21.47
N GLY A 110 -3.29 4.48 21.60
CA GLY A 110 -2.29 4.35 20.56
C GLY A 110 -1.80 2.92 20.45
N THR A 111 -1.64 2.46 19.21
CA THR A 111 -1.07 1.14 18.92
C THR A 111 0.27 1.36 18.25
N ALA A 112 1.35 0.92 18.90
CA ALA A 112 2.65 0.84 18.27
C ALA A 112 2.75 -0.52 17.56
N GLN A 113 2.97 -0.53 16.26
CA GLN A 113 3.23 -1.73 15.47
C GLN A 113 4.54 -1.56 14.70
N THR A 114 5.32 -2.63 14.59
CA THR A 114 6.46 -2.65 13.67
C THR A 114 5.94 -2.54 12.24
N ALA A 115 6.60 -1.72 11.42
CA ALA A 115 6.22 -1.61 10.01
C ALA A 115 6.30 -2.97 9.31
N SER A 116 5.35 -3.23 8.40
CA SER A 116 5.41 -4.41 7.54
C SER A 116 6.63 -4.35 6.61
N ASP A 117 7.03 -5.50 6.05
CA ASP A 117 8.13 -5.58 5.08
C ASP A 117 7.92 -4.66 3.88
N ASP A 118 6.67 -4.56 3.42
CA ASP A 118 6.28 -3.70 2.31
C ASP A 118 6.54 -2.21 2.64
N ILE A 119 6.02 -1.74 3.78
CA ILE A 119 6.21 -0.34 4.22
C ILE A 119 7.68 -0.04 4.49
N TYR A 120 8.41 -0.98 5.08
CA TYR A 120 9.83 -0.81 5.35
C TYR A 120 10.65 -0.65 4.06
N LYS A 121 10.41 -1.50 3.04
CA LYS A 121 11.05 -1.36 1.73
C LYS A 121 10.68 -0.06 1.03
N ARG A 122 9.42 0.39 1.13
CA ARG A 122 8.97 1.69 0.57
C ARG A 122 9.67 2.87 1.24
N MET A 123 9.84 2.84 2.55
CA MET A 123 10.59 3.85 3.31
C MET A 123 12.07 3.88 2.89
N MET A 124 12.71 2.71 2.79
CA MET A 124 14.10 2.62 2.30
C MET A 124 14.23 3.18 0.88
N THR A 125 13.27 2.85 0.00
CA THR A 125 13.23 3.36 -1.38
C THR A 125 13.11 4.88 -1.41
N TRP A 126 12.26 5.48 -0.57
CA TRP A 126 12.17 6.93 -0.48
C TRP A 126 13.53 7.59 -0.20
N ASN A 127 14.33 6.99 0.68
CA ASN A 127 15.61 7.54 1.11
C ASN A 127 16.78 7.23 0.16
N LEU A 128 16.76 6.07 -0.48
CA LEU A 128 17.90 5.53 -1.24
C LEU A 128 17.75 5.62 -2.75
N TYR A 129 16.54 5.87 -3.28
CA TYR A 129 16.29 5.84 -4.71
C TYR A 129 17.08 6.93 -5.45
N ARG A 130 17.98 6.50 -6.33
CA ARG A 130 18.92 7.38 -7.04
C ARG A 130 18.34 8.07 -8.27
N GLY A 131 17.30 7.49 -8.88
CA GLY A 131 16.71 8.03 -10.12
C GLY A 131 16.03 9.38 -9.94
N ASP A 132 15.67 9.74 -8.71
CA ASP A 132 15.07 11.05 -8.44
C ASP A 132 16.12 12.16 -8.36
N GLY A 133 17.39 11.90 -7.99
CA GLY A 133 18.42 12.93 -7.78
C GLY A 133 18.41 13.57 -6.37
N GLN A 134 19.10 14.71 -6.17
CA GLN A 134 19.26 15.39 -4.85
C GLN A 134 18.50 16.73 -4.64
N MET A 135 18.03 17.41 -5.68
CA MET A 135 17.27 18.67 -5.64
C MET A 135 15.76 18.50 -5.37
N PHE A 136 15.23 19.08 -4.30
CA PHE A 136 13.78 19.04 -4.07
C PHE A 136 12.99 19.87 -5.10
N THR A 137 12.20 19.20 -5.96
CA THR A 137 11.27 19.82 -6.92
C THR A 137 9.88 19.21 -6.81
N MET A 138 8.85 19.92 -7.29
CA MET A 138 7.48 19.41 -7.31
C MET A 138 7.35 18.08 -8.08
N GLY A 139 8.04 17.95 -9.21
CA GLY A 139 8.02 16.71 -10.00
C GLY A 139 8.57 15.52 -9.20
N TRP A 140 9.62 15.73 -8.43
CA TRP A 140 10.21 14.65 -7.63
C TRP A 140 9.37 14.28 -6.42
N LEU A 141 8.73 15.27 -5.77
CA LEU A 141 7.78 14.96 -4.72
C LEU A 141 6.63 14.10 -5.28
N LYS A 142 6.07 14.45 -6.45
CA LYS A 142 5.07 13.62 -7.12
C LYS A 142 5.58 12.21 -7.41
N ASN A 143 6.79 12.07 -7.96
CA ASN A 143 7.39 10.76 -8.24
C ASN A 143 7.56 9.92 -6.97
N ARG A 144 8.10 10.51 -5.90
CA ARG A 144 8.34 9.81 -4.63
C ARG A 144 7.04 9.37 -3.97
N VAL A 145 6.04 10.26 -3.90
CA VAL A 145 4.75 9.91 -3.30
C VAL A 145 4.03 8.87 -4.16
N SER A 146 4.06 9.00 -5.50
CA SER A 146 3.49 8.00 -6.40
C SER A 146 4.16 6.63 -6.25
N ARG A 147 5.50 6.57 -6.20
CA ARG A 147 6.25 5.33 -5.95
C ARG A 147 5.94 4.77 -4.56
N PHE A 148 5.84 5.61 -3.54
CA PHE A 148 5.53 5.15 -2.20
C PHE A 148 4.12 4.55 -2.12
N ILE A 149 3.12 5.14 -2.78
CA ILE A 149 1.74 4.64 -2.73
C ILE A 149 1.56 3.43 -3.65
N ASN A 150 2.00 3.52 -4.90
CA ASN A 150 1.70 2.54 -5.94
C ASN A 150 2.80 1.46 -6.13
N GLY A 151 4.04 1.74 -5.72
CA GLY A 151 5.19 0.84 -5.88
C GLY A 151 5.28 -0.24 -4.79
N ALA A 152 4.65 -1.38 -5.04
CA ALA A 152 4.70 -2.55 -4.14
C ALA A 152 6.15 -2.95 -3.81
N ASN A 153 6.41 -3.23 -2.54
CA ASN A 153 7.74 -3.56 -1.99
C ASN A 153 8.83 -2.53 -2.30
N GLY A 154 8.46 -1.26 -2.48
CA GLY A 154 9.40 -0.21 -2.87
C GLY A 154 9.91 -0.34 -4.31
N SER A 155 9.21 -1.11 -5.16
CA SER A 155 9.51 -1.17 -6.59
C SER A 155 9.35 0.19 -7.25
N ASP A 156 10.07 0.38 -8.35
CA ASP A 156 9.89 1.58 -9.15
C ASP A 156 8.51 1.54 -9.83
N TYR A 157 7.81 2.66 -9.80
CA TYR A 157 6.49 2.81 -10.38
C TYR A 157 6.48 4.05 -11.25
N ALA A 158 6.15 3.86 -12.53
CA ALA A 158 6.04 4.98 -13.45
C ALA A 158 4.90 5.90 -13.00
N VAL A 159 5.14 7.21 -13.02
CA VAL A 159 4.08 8.19 -12.76
C VAL A 159 3.11 8.19 -13.94
N LEU A 160 2.11 7.32 -13.84
CA LEU A 160 0.88 7.38 -14.61
C LEU A 160 -0.04 8.40 -13.91
N ASP A 161 -1.08 8.90 -14.57
CA ASP A 161 -2.10 9.84 -14.04
C ASP A 161 -2.96 9.21 -12.90
N ASN A 162 -2.34 8.39 -12.05
CA ASN A 162 -2.88 7.77 -10.85
C ASN A 162 -2.74 8.72 -9.65
N PRO A 163 -3.60 8.62 -8.62
CA PRO A 163 -3.41 9.38 -7.38
C PRO A 163 -2.01 9.04 -6.85
N PRO A 164 -1.31 10.00 -6.24
CA PRO A 164 -1.83 11.13 -5.47
C PRO A 164 -1.86 12.50 -6.20
N SER A 165 -2.77 13.38 -5.77
CA SER A 165 -2.75 14.81 -6.13
C SER A 165 -1.99 15.62 -5.09
N ILE A 166 -1.20 16.61 -5.52
CA ILE A 166 -0.42 17.47 -4.63
C ILE A 166 -0.72 18.93 -4.96
N THR A 167 -1.19 19.68 -3.96
CA THR A 167 -1.38 21.13 -4.02
C THR A 167 -0.44 21.83 -3.05
N VAL A 168 -0.12 23.10 -3.32
CA VAL A 168 0.80 23.89 -2.50
C VAL A 168 0.16 25.21 -2.12
N SER A 169 0.26 25.57 -0.85
CA SER A 169 -0.10 26.88 -0.34
C SER A 169 1.00 27.35 0.62
N GLY A 170 1.75 28.38 0.21
CA GLY A 170 2.93 28.83 0.95
C GLY A 170 3.97 27.72 1.09
N ASN A 171 4.27 27.35 2.34
CA ASN A 171 5.24 26.28 2.67
C ASN A 171 4.59 24.92 2.95
N THR A 172 3.27 24.79 2.76
CA THR A 172 2.53 23.56 3.03
C THR A 172 2.19 22.84 1.73
N PHE A 173 2.60 21.58 1.64
CA PHE A 173 2.23 20.64 0.58
C PHE A 173 1.08 19.77 1.08
N THR A 174 -0.08 19.89 0.45
CA THR A 174 -1.24 19.05 0.77
C THR A 174 -1.29 17.90 -0.23
N ILE A 175 -1.06 16.69 0.27
CA ILE A 175 -1.08 15.44 -0.50
C ILE A 175 -2.46 14.81 -0.32
N THR A 176 -3.17 14.58 -1.42
CA THR A 176 -4.50 13.96 -1.43
C THR A 176 -4.44 12.63 -2.17
N SER A 177 -4.89 11.56 -1.53
CA SER A 177 -4.95 10.21 -2.12
C SER A 177 -6.15 9.45 -1.55
N PHE A 178 -6.45 8.28 -2.11
CA PHE A 178 -7.41 7.36 -1.50
C PHE A 178 -6.92 6.92 -0.12
N ASP A 179 -7.88 6.72 0.78
CA ASP A 179 -7.61 6.12 2.08
C ASP A 179 -7.14 4.67 1.91
N ASP A 180 -5.92 4.40 2.39
CA ASP A 180 -5.25 3.12 2.32
C ASP A 180 -4.20 3.06 3.44
N ALA A 181 -3.91 1.87 3.95
CA ALA A 181 -2.91 1.63 4.98
C ALA A 181 -1.53 2.15 4.56
N VAL A 182 -1.19 2.06 3.27
CA VAL A 182 0.07 2.60 2.73
C VAL A 182 0.09 4.14 2.81
N PHE A 183 -1.02 4.81 2.52
CA PHE A 183 -1.10 6.27 2.58
C PHE A 183 -0.99 6.79 4.02
N THR A 184 -1.66 6.12 4.96
CA THR A 184 -1.55 6.39 6.40
C THR A 184 -0.13 6.16 6.91
N ALA A 185 0.52 5.07 6.49
CA ALA A 185 1.92 4.81 6.85
C ALA A 185 2.88 5.90 6.34
N LEU A 186 2.65 6.47 5.14
CA LEU A 186 3.45 7.60 4.64
C LEU A 186 3.33 8.83 5.56
N GLN A 187 2.11 9.15 5.99
CA GLN A 187 1.85 10.26 6.92
C GLN A 187 2.64 10.06 8.23
N GLU A 188 2.59 8.87 8.80
CA GLU A 188 3.30 8.54 10.03
C GLU A 188 4.82 8.62 9.87
N LEU A 189 5.36 8.13 8.76
CA LEU A 189 6.80 8.19 8.48
C LEU A 189 7.30 9.62 8.31
N ILE A 190 6.52 10.50 7.65
CA ILE A 190 6.86 11.93 7.55
C ILE A 190 6.81 12.58 8.93
N ASN A 191 5.75 12.34 9.71
CA ASN A 191 5.59 12.91 11.05
C ASN A 191 6.71 12.46 12.01
N ALA A 192 7.14 11.20 11.90
CA ALA A 192 8.25 10.64 12.65
C ALA A 192 9.64 11.04 12.11
N ARG A 193 9.71 11.80 11.01
CA ARG A 193 10.96 12.24 10.34
C ARG A 193 11.88 11.09 9.92
N LEU A 194 11.29 9.95 9.55
CA LEU A 194 12.02 8.75 9.10
C LEU A 194 12.30 8.78 7.59
N VAL A 195 11.51 9.54 6.85
CA VAL A 195 11.73 9.79 5.42
C VAL A 195 12.38 11.16 5.22
N SER A 196 13.31 11.21 4.28
CA SER A 196 14.06 12.42 3.95
C SER A 196 13.20 13.40 3.15
N VAL A 197 12.87 14.52 3.78
CA VAL A 197 12.20 15.68 3.18
C VAL A 197 12.85 16.97 3.70
N PRO A 198 12.81 18.09 2.94
CA PRO A 198 13.36 19.34 3.44
C PRO A 198 12.59 19.84 4.66
N PHE A 199 13.31 20.20 5.72
CA PHE A 199 12.73 20.66 7.00
C PHE A 199 11.94 21.97 6.91
N GLN A 200 12.09 22.73 5.81
CA GLN A 200 11.44 24.02 5.60
C GLN A 200 9.96 23.89 5.20
N TYR A 201 9.55 22.71 4.75
CA TYR A 201 8.21 22.45 4.23
C TYR A 201 7.38 21.63 5.21
N ASN A 202 6.09 21.95 5.24
CA ASN A 202 5.09 21.20 5.98
C ASN A 202 4.32 20.29 5.02
N PHE A 203 3.92 19.12 5.50
CA PHE A 203 3.14 18.16 4.73
C PHE A 203 1.81 17.92 5.41
N GLU A 204 0.72 18.11 4.68
CA GLU A 204 -0.63 17.82 5.11
C GLU A 204 -1.18 16.65 4.27
N PHE A 205 -1.89 15.74 4.92
CA PHE A 205 -2.43 14.54 4.29
C PHE A 205 -3.94 14.59 4.30
N LYS A 206 -4.55 14.42 3.12
CA LYS A 206 -5.99 14.35 2.94
C LYS A 206 -6.37 13.01 2.33
N ALA A 207 -6.78 12.08 3.19
CA ALA A 207 -7.30 10.78 2.77
C ALA A 207 -8.73 10.95 2.24
N ILE A 208 -9.01 10.35 1.08
CA ILE A 208 -10.32 10.33 0.46
C ILE A 208 -10.89 8.92 0.62
N SER A 209 -11.94 8.82 1.44
CA SER A 209 -12.69 7.59 1.69
C SER A 209 -14.17 7.77 1.34
N PHE A 210 -14.90 6.66 1.31
CA PHE A 210 -16.34 6.71 1.22
C PHE A 210 -16.97 7.08 2.56
N TYR A 211 -18.05 7.85 2.50
CA TYR A 211 -18.94 8.08 3.63
C TYR A 211 -20.40 7.88 3.23
N ASN A 212 -21.20 7.57 4.23
CA ASN A 212 -22.65 7.41 4.09
C ASN A 212 -23.32 8.75 4.36
N ASP A 213 -23.94 9.33 3.34
CA ASP A 213 -24.77 10.53 3.46
C ASP A 213 -26.22 10.15 3.15
N GLY A 214 -27.02 9.92 4.20
CA GLY A 214 -28.45 9.63 4.06
C GLY A 214 -28.79 8.36 3.26
N GLY A 215 -27.91 7.34 3.25
CA GLY A 215 -28.08 6.11 2.47
C GLY A 215 -27.49 6.19 1.06
N VAL A 216 -26.76 7.25 0.72
CA VAL A 216 -26.04 7.40 -0.55
C VAL A 216 -24.54 7.35 -0.31
N LEU A 217 -23.83 6.65 -1.20
CA LEU A 217 -22.37 6.58 -1.16
C LEU A 217 -21.77 7.91 -1.67
N TRP A 218 -21.00 8.56 -0.82
CA TRP A 218 -20.40 9.86 -1.08
C TRP A 218 -18.89 9.85 -0.96
N MET A 219 -18.24 10.81 -1.64
CA MET A 219 -16.81 11.03 -1.62
C MET A 219 -16.50 12.54 -1.67
N SER A 220 -15.47 13.00 -0.97
CA SER A 220 -15.19 14.43 -0.81
C SER A 220 -14.40 15.06 -1.97
N ALA A 221 -13.79 14.26 -2.83
CA ALA A 221 -13.11 14.70 -4.05
C ALA A 221 -13.06 13.55 -5.08
N PRO A 222 -13.12 13.84 -6.39
CA PRO A 222 -13.13 12.80 -7.43
C PRO A 222 -11.84 11.98 -7.50
N LEU A 223 -10.67 12.58 -7.22
CA LEU A 223 -9.37 12.02 -7.57
C LEU A 223 -9.37 11.49 -9.01
N ASN A 224 -9.31 10.17 -9.19
CA ASN A 224 -9.26 9.49 -10.47
C ASN A 224 -10.62 9.02 -10.99
N TYR A 225 -11.70 9.23 -10.21
CA TYR A 225 -13.03 8.95 -10.72
C TYR A 225 -13.34 9.87 -11.90
N PRO A 226 -13.87 9.34 -13.01
CA PRO A 226 -14.40 10.17 -14.08
C PRO A 226 -15.45 11.14 -13.52
N THR A 227 -15.43 12.39 -13.97
CA THR A 227 -16.40 13.42 -13.54
C THR A 227 -17.57 13.59 -14.51
N SER A 228 -17.63 12.73 -15.54
CA SER A 228 -18.70 12.69 -16.53
C SER A 228 -18.97 11.26 -16.95
N PRO A 229 -20.23 10.85 -17.14
CA PRO A 229 -20.57 9.51 -17.63
C PRO A 229 -20.32 9.33 -19.13
N MET A 230 -20.07 10.41 -19.88
CA MET A 230 -19.92 10.34 -21.33
C MET A 230 -18.67 9.55 -21.73
N GLY A 231 -18.84 8.57 -22.63
CA GLY A 231 -17.76 7.74 -23.14
C GLY A 231 -17.33 6.60 -22.19
N LEU A 232 -17.97 6.48 -21.02
CA LEU A 232 -17.74 5.36 -20.12
C LEU A 232 -18.60 4.15 -20.51
N ALA A 233 -18.08 2.95 -20.25
CA ALA A 233 -18.81 1.71 -20.46
C ALA A 233 -19.98 1.57 -19.47
N ALA A 234 -20.99 0.79 -19.86
CA ALA A 234 -22.10 0.44 -18.99
C ALA A 234 -21.62 -0.20 -17.68
N GLY A 235 -22.15 0.25 -16.54
CA GLY A 235 -21.72 -0.20 -15.22
C GLY A 235 -20.41 0.41 -14.72
N ALA A 236 -19.77 1.33 -15.45
CA ALA A 236 -18.65 2.10 -14.91
C ALA A 236 -19.12 3.02 -13.78
N VAL A 237 -18.27 3.23 -12.77
CA VAL A 237 -18.51 4.20 -11.70
C VAL A 237 -17.91 5.56 -12.04
N TRP A 238 -18.57 6.63 -11.60
CA TRP A 238 -18.13 8.00 -11.84
C TRP A 238 -18.54 8.90 -10.68
N TYR A 239 -17.84 10.03 -10.54
CA TYR A 239 -18.07 11.02 -9.51
C TYR A 239 -19.04 12.10 -9.99
N ASN A 240 -20.18 12.22 -9.30
CA ASN A 240 -21.24 13.17 -9.63
C ASN A 240 -21.36 14.23 -8.53
N GLY A 241 -20.37 15.15 -8.49
CA GLY A 241 -20.40 16.33 -7.62
C GLY A 241 -20.45 16.01 -6.12
N GLY A 242 -20.02 14.81 -5.73
CA GLY A 242 -20.05 14.34 -4.34
C GLY A 242 -20.54 12.91 -4.22
N THR A 243 -21.58 12.58 -5.00
CA THR A 243 -22.16 11.23 -5.01
C THR A 243 -21.38 10.31 -5.94
N VAL A 244 -21.29 9.02 -5.59
CA VAL A 244 -20.78 7.99 -6.50
C VAL A 244 -21.94 7.46 -7.33
N ALA A 245 -21.80 7.53 -8.65
CA ALA A 245 -22.82 7.15 -9.61
C ALA A 245 -22.34 6.03 -10.52
N VAL A 246 -23.28 5.33 -11.16
CA VAL A 246 -23.03 4.21 -12.07
C VAL A 246 -23.67 4.50 -13.42
N VAL A 247 -22.94 4.26 -14.50
CA VAL A 247 -23.47 4.31 -15.86
C VAL A 247 -24.48 3.18 -16.04
N SER A 248 -25.64 3.47 -16.61
CA SER A 248 -26.69 2.47 -16.83
C SER A 248 -26.21 1.29 -17.69
N GLY A 249 -26.81 0.11 -17.49
CA GLY A 249 -26.55 -1.11 -18.28
C GLY A 249 -25.64 -2.17 -17.64
N GLY A 250 -25.45 -2.15 -16.32
CA GLY A 250 -24.80 -3.24 -15.58
C GLY A 250 -25.64 -4.51 -15.50
N SER A 251 -25.03 -5.65 -15.17
CA SER A 251 -25.72 -6.94 -15.01
C SER A 251 -26.53 -7.04 -13.72
N GLY A 252 -26.11 -6.35 -12.66
CA GLY A 252 -26.74 -6.42 -11.34
C GLY A 252 -26.60 -7.76 -10.62
N THR A 253 -25.77 -8.66 -11.13
CA THR A 253 -25.59 -10.05 -10.65
C THR A 253 -24.19 -10.32 -10.10
N GLY A 254 -23.52 -9.30 -9.58
CA GLY A 254 -22.17 -9.43 -9.01
C GLY A 254 -22.19 -10.01 -7.60
N ALA A 255 -21.00 -10.30 -7.09
CA ALA A 255 -20.84 -10.61 -5.67
C ALA A 255 -21.27 -9.41 -4.79
N PRO A 256 -21.89 -9.63 -3.62
CA PRO A 256 -22.24 -8.55 -2.71
C PRO A 256 -21.03 -7.71 -2.32
N VAL A 257 -21.17 -6.39 -2.40
CA VAL A 257 -20.16 -5.42 -1.97
C VAL A 257 -20.74 -4.63 -0.81
N TYR A 258 -19.97 -4.42 0.26
CA TYR A 258 -20.45 -3.73 1.46
C TYR A 258 -19.70 -2.42 1.72
N PHE A 259 -20.43 -1.43 2.20
CA PHE A 259 -19.88 -0.20 2.76
C PHE A 259 -19.02 -0.54 3.98
N GLY A 260 -17.84 0.09 4.08
CA GLY A 260 -16.85 -0.19 5.11
C GLY A 260 -15.88 -1.34 4.78
N SER A 261 -16.19 -2.21 3.81
CA SER A 261 -15.25 -3.24 3.33
C SER A 261 -14.61 -2.90 1.98
N VAL A 262 -15.28 -2.10 1.14
CA VAL A 262 -14.77 -1.67 -0.16
C VAL A 262 -14.10 -0.31 -0.07
N THR A 263 -12.90 -0.17 -0.64
CA THR A 263 -12.24 1.12 -0.79
C THR A 263 -12.64 1.81 -2.09
N ALA A 264 -12.43 3.13 -2.17
CA ALA A 264 -12.70 3.88 -3.40
C ALA A 264 -11.85 3.39 -4.59
N ALA A 265 -10.59 3.01 -4.35
CA ALA A 265 -9.75 2.41 -5.38
C ALA A 265 -10.33 1.08 -5.90
N GLN A 266 -10.81 0.21 -5.00
CA GLN A 266 -11.38 -1.09 -5.36
C GLN A 266 -12.71 -0.96 -6.13
N LEU A 267 -13.57 -0.02 -5.74
CA LEU A 267 -14.83 0.19 -6.45
C LEU A 267 -14.59 0.80 -7.83
N LEU A 268 -13.60 1.69 -7.98
CA LEU A 268 -13.19 2.24 -9.28
C LEU A 268 -12.71 1.14 -10.24
N SER A 269 -11.89 0.20 -9.75
CA SER A 269 -11.38 -0.91 -10.57
C SER A 269 -12.43 -1.96 -10.90
N SER A 270 -13.33 -2.25 -9.96
CA SER A 270 -14.35 -3.29 -10.13
C SER A 270 -15.58 -2.81 -10.91
N GLY A 271 -15.81 -1.49 -10.93
CA GLY A 271 -17.02 -0.90 -11.47
C GLY A 271 -18.27 -1.19 -10.61
N GLY A 272 -19.39 -0.64 -11.06
CA GLY A 272 -20.73 -0.80 -10.47
C GLY A 272 -21.61 -1.77 -11.24
N ALA A 273 -21.10 -2.43 -12.28
CA ALA A 273 -21.87 -3.31 -13.15
C ALA A 273 -22.54 -4.48 -12.39
N GLY A 274 -21.88 -4.99 -11.36
CA GLY A 274 -22.37 -6.09 -10.53
C GLY A 274 -23.30 -5.69 -9.39
N LEU A 275 -23.50 -4.39 -9.14
CA LEU A 275 -24.32 -3.93 -8.02
C LEU A 275 -25.81 -4.22 -8.26
N PRO A 276 -26.54 -4.81 -7.30
CA PRO A 276 -27.97 -5.08 -7.43
C PRO A 276 -28.74 -3.81 -7.85
N THR A 277 -29.70 -3.94 -8.75
CA THR A 277 -30.52 -2.79 -9.23
C THR A 277 -31.77 -2.55 -8.38
N THR A 278 -32.02 -3.41 -7.41
CA THR A 278 -33.07 -3.27 -6.40
C THR A 278 -32.44 -3.37 -5.02
N ASN A 279 -33.02 -2.70 -4.04
CA ASN A 279 -32.52 -2.72 -2.67
C ASN A 279 -32.44 -4.18 -2.15
N PRO A 280 -31.24 -4.68 -1.79
CA PRO A 280 -31.05 -6.03 -1.29
C PRO A 280 -31.60 -6.25 0.13
N ASN A 281 -31.98 -5.19 0.85
CA ASN A 281 -32.42 -5.23 2.26
C ASN A 281 -31.41 -5.94 3.18
N ASN A 282 -30.13 -5.66 2.93
CA ASN A 282 -29.02 -6.23 3.66
C ASN A 282 -28.10 -5.11 4.12
N THR A 283 -27.93 -5.01 5.44
CA THR A 283 -27.25 -3.89 6.09
C THR A 283 -25.90 -3.59 5.46
N ASN A 284 -25.70 -2.33 5.08
CA ASN A 284 -24.46 -1.82 4.47
C ASN A 284 -24.16 -2.36 3.07
N GLN A 285 -25.02 -3.18 2.46
CA GLN A 285 -24.77 -3.66 1.11
C GLN A 285 -24.96 -2.52 0.09
N LEU A 286 -23.99 -2.36 -0.80
CA LEU A 286 -24.05 -1.41 -1.90
C LEU A 286 -24.98 -1.91 -2.99
N TRP A 287 -25.76 -1.01 -3.56
CA TRP A 287 -26.67 -1.30 -4.67
C TRP A 287 -26.82 -0.07 -5.59
N ASN A 288 -27.23 -0.31 -6.83
CA ASN A 288 -27.43 0.73 -7.83
C ASN A 288 -28.90 1.18 -7.85
N ASN A 289 -29.18 2.33 -7.25
CA ASN A 289 -30.49 2.95 -7.22
C ASN A 289 -30.67 3.92 -8.40
N GLY A 290 -30.99 3.37 -9.57
CA GLY A 290 -31.31 4.19 -10.75
C GLY A 290 -30.15 5.06 -11.25
N GLY A 291 -28.90 4.63 -11.05
CA GLY A 291 -27.69 5.34 -11.47
C GLY A 291 -26.90 5.96 -10.32
N VAL A 292 -27.40 5.90 -9.08
CA VAL A 292 -26.67 6.34 -7.88
C VAL A 292 -26.32 5.11 -7.03
N VAL A 293 -25.09 5.05 -6.50
CA VAL A 293 -24.72 4.00 -5.56
C VAL A 293 -25.33 4.32 -4.19
N SER A 294 -26.23 3.46 -3.74
CA SER A 294 -26.91 3.55 -2.46
C SER A 294 -26.44 2.44 -1.52
N ILE A 295 -26.65 2.68 -0.23
CA ILE A 295 -26.31 1.78 0.88
C ILE A 295 -27.65 1.29 1.46
N SER A 296 -27.83 -0.02 1.53
CA SER A 296 -29.01 -0.65 2.13
C SER A 296 -29.00 -0.64 3.66
#